data_AF-X1CQ26-F1
#
_entry.id   AF-X1CQ26-F1
#
_cell.length_a   1.000
_cell.length_b   1.000
_cell.length_c   1.000
_cell.angle_alpha   90.00
_cell.angle_beta   90.00
_cell.angle_gamma   90.00
#
_symmetry.space_group_name_H-M   'P 1'
#
loop_
_entity.id
_entity.type
_entity.pdbx_description
1 polymer ?
#
loop_
_entity_poly.entity_id
_entity_poly.type
_entity_poly.pdbx_seq_one_letter_code
_entity_poly.pdbx_strand_id
1 'polypeptide(L)'
;MGATKMLGERLCISRALTKGHHLTKISCVRFGNVLGSRGSIIPLIKQQIESGNSITLTDEKMMRFFLSISQAVELVLKAAVLAQGGEIFVLKMPVVRIKDLLEVIIEEYAPKIGKDPSSIKIETIGPRLGEKIHEKLISSIEFSTVYEIEDMYCVYPLGYFGDKTTSSNNVIEGTKIVSEKTLRYLLGDIRNYDRIKRAVEDVDIIFNAAAIKHVPISEYNPMEAVNVNIHGLDNVIKAAFEYNVEKVIHISTDKAVTPTTVMGATKMLGERLCISRALTKGHHLTKISCVRFG
;
A
#
# COMPACT_ATOMS: atom_id res chain seq x y z
N MET A 1 5.66 5.47 15.37
CA MET A 1 4.56 6.12 14.62
C MET A 1 4.88 6.33 13.13
N GLY A 2 6.05 6.89 12.77
CA GLY A 2 6.38 7.12 11.35
C GLY A 2 6.40 5.84 10.49
N ALA A 3 7.04 4.77 10.97
CA ALA A 3 7.11 3.50 10.26
C ALA A 3 5.73 2.88 9.97
N THR A 4 4.81 2.92 10.93
CA THR A 4 3.45 2.38 10.76
C THR A 4 2.63 3.19 9.77
N LYS A 5 2.80 4.53 9.74
CA LYS A 5 2.16 5.40 8.73
C LYS A 5 2.71 5.13 7.32
N MET A 6 4.03 4.98 7.19
CA MET A 6 4.66 4.59 5.92
C MET A 6 4.13 3.22 5.42
N LEU A 7 4.03 2.21 6.29
CA LEU A 7 3.45 0.92 5.92
C LEU A 7 1.97 1.03 5.51
N GLY A 8 1.20 1.86 6.22
CA GLY A 8 -0.19 2.16 5.88
C GLY A 8 -0.32 2.78 4.48
N GLU A 9 0.52 3.76 4.15
CA GLU A 9 0.56 4.36 2.81
C GLU A 9 0.90 3.30 1.74
N ARG A 10 1.91 2.46 1.98
CA ARG A 10 2.29 1.39 1.05
C ARG A 10 1.18 0.35 0.86
N LEU A 11 0.40 0.06 1.90
CA LEU A 11 -0.75 -0.84 1.82
C LEU A 11 -1.87 -0.24 0.96
N CYS A 12 -2.22 1.03 1.19
CA CYS A 12 -3.22 1.74 0.39
C CYS A 12 -2.84 1.78 -1.08
N ILE A 13 -1.58 2.12 -1.38
CA ILE A 13 -1.03 2.12 -2.74
C ILE A 13 -1.10 0.71 -3.35
N SER A 14 -0.62 -0.31 -2.63
CA SER A 14 -0.67 -1.70 -3.12
C SER A 14 -2.10 -2.14 -3.43
N ARG A 15 -3.08 -1.76 -2.59
CA ARG A 15 -4.49 -2.08 -2.83
C ARG A 15 -5.06 -1.31 -4.01
N ALA A 16 -4.70 -0.04 -4.20
CA ALA A 16 -5.10 0.75 -5.36
C ALA A 16 -4.64 0.09 -6.67
N LEU A 17 -3.40 -0.42 -6.71
CA LEU A 17 -2.83 -1.11 -7.88
C LEU A 17 -3.39 -2.51 -8.11
N THR A 18 -3.95 -3.14 -7.07
CA THR A 18 -4.42 -4.54 -7.11
C THR A 18 -5.93 -4.68 -6.89
N LYS A 19 -6.69 -3.60 -7.11
CA LYS A 19 -8.15 -3.58 -6.87
C LYS A 19 -8.99 -4.28 -7.94
N GLY A 20 -8.40 -4.76 -9.04
CA GLY A 20 -9.16 -5.38 -10.13
C GLY A 20 -10.17 -4.40 -10.72
N HIS A 21 -11.40 -4.83 -10.94
CA HIS A 21 -12.49 -4.02 -11.50
C HIS A 21 -13.26 -3.22 -10.45
N HIS A 22 -12.86 -3.27 -9.17
CA HIS A 22 -13.50 -2.46 -8.14
C HIS A 22 -13.38 -0.96 -8.48
N LEU A 23 -14.54 -0.30 -8.50
CA LEU A 23 -14.64 1.14 -8.76
C LEU A 23 -14.02 1.99 -7.64
N THR A 24 -13.85 1.42 -6.45
CA THR A 24 -13.25 2.10 -5.30
C THR A 24 -11.89 2.70 -5.64
N LYS A 25 -11.74 4.00 -5.44
CA LYS A 25 -10.46 4.70 -5.56
C LYS A 25 -9.84 4.83 -4.19
N ILE A 26 -8.56 4.50 -4.08
CA ILE A 26 -7.83 4.52 -2.81
C ILE A 26 -6.62 5.41 -3.02
N SER A 27 -6.56 6.52 -2.29
CA SER A 27 -5.45 7.47 -2.34
C SER A 27 -5.10 7.89 -0.91
N CYS A 28 -3.91 8.40 -0.72
CA CYS A 28 -3.40 8.84 0.57
C CYS A 28 -3.30 10.36 0.62
N VAL A 29 -3.40 10.91 1.82
CA VAL A 29 -3.10 12.31 2.09
C VAL A 29 -2.05 12.37 3.19
N ARG A 30 -1.00 13.17 2.97
CA ARG A 30 0.11 13.36 3.89
C ARG A 30 0.18 14.84 4.27
N PHE A 31 0.08 15.13 5.56
CA PHE A 31 0.19 16.49 6.09
C PHE A 31 1.08 16.53 7.33
N GLY A 32 1.54 17.74 7.64
CA GLY A 32 2.35 18.04 8.83
C GLY A 32 1.53 18.17 10.10
N ASN A 33 2.01 19.01 11.02
CA ASN A 33 1.41 19.25 12.31
C ASN A 33 0.16 20.12 12.20
N VAL A 34 -1.00 19.59 12.57
CA VAL A 34 -2.24 20.37 12.62
C VAL A 34 -2.26 21.22 13.90
N LEU A 35 -2.31 22.54 13.73
CA LEU A 35 -2.36 23.51 14.83
C LEU A 35 -3.59 23.26 15.72
N GLY A 36 -3.39 23.27 17.04
CA GLY A 36 -4.46 23.13 18.01
C GLY A 36 -5.07 21.73 18.11
N SER A 37 -4.50 20.72 17.45
CA SER A 37 -4.94 19.33 17.59
C SER A 37 -4.72 18.83 19.03
N ARG A 38 -5.59 17.92 19.51
CA ARG A 38 -5.52 17.38 20.88
C ARG A 38 -4.18 16.70 21.13
N GLY A 39 -3.54 17.02 22.26
CA GLY A 39 -2.23 16.46 22.62
C GLY A 39 -1.05 16.98 21.79
N SER A 40 -1.25 18.03 20.98
CA SER A 40 -0.16 18.69 20.26
C SER A 40 0.59 19.71 21.14
N ILE A 41 1.61 20.35 20.56
CA ILE A 41 2.47 21.31 21.26
C ILE A 41 1.67 22.46 21.88
N ILE A 42 0.66 23.01 21.20
CA ILE A 42 -0.07 24.17 21.71
C ILE A 42 -0.81 23.86 23.02
N PRO A 43 -1.65 22.80 23.12
CA PRO A 43 -2.26 22.40 24.39
C PRO A 43 -1.25 22.11 25.50
N LEU A 44 -0.14 21.43 25.16
CA LEU A 44 0.90 21.09 26.14
C LEU A 44 1.53 22.35 26.74
N ILE A 45 1.88 23.32 25.89
CA ILE A 45 2.53 24.56 26.33
C ILE A 45 1.57 25.41 27.15
N LYS A 46 0.29 25.49 26.77
CA LYS A 46 -0.74 26.15 27.60
C LYS A 46 -0.82 25.55 28.99
N GLN A 47 -0.84 24.21 29.08
CA GLN A 47 -0.85 23.50 30.36
C GLN A 47 0.44 23.75 31.18
N GLN A 48 1.60 23.82 30.55
CA GLN A 48 2.87 24.15 31.23
C GLN A 48 2.86 25.60 31.76
N ILE A 49 2.34 26.54 30.98
CA ILE A 49 2.17 27.95 31.38
C ILE A 49 1.14 28.08 32.52
N GLU A 50 0.09 27.26 32.56
CA GLU A 50 -0.89 27.28 33.65
C GLU A 50 -0.32 26.67 34.94
N SER A 51 0.34 25.52 34.83
CA SER A 51 0.87 24.75 35.98
C SER A 51 2.17 25.32 36.57
N GLY A 52 2.90 26.13 35.82
CA GLY A 52 4.17 26.72 36.28
C GLY A 52 4.65 27.85 35.38
N ASN A 53 5.92 28.21 35.52
CA ASN A 53 6.56 29.28 34.74
C ASN A 53 7.73 28.72 33.91
N SER A 54 7.72 27.43 33.60
CA SER A 54 8.76 26.79 32.79
C SER A 54 8.12 25.93 31.71
N ILE A 55 8.56 26.13 30.47
CA ILE A 55 8.13 25.35 29.31
C ILE A 55 9.32 24.60 28.72
N THR A 56 9.05 23.42 28.16
CA THR A 56 10.11 22.56 27.65
C THR A 56 10.31 22.71 26.15
N LEU A 57 11.53 23.00 25.73
CA LEU A 57 11.97 22.96 24.33
C LEU A 57 12.86 21.74 24.10
N THR A 58 12.59 20.97 23.05
CA THR A 58 13.40 19.77 22.75
C THR A 58 14.71 20.16 22.06
N ASP A 59 14.63 20.95 20.99
CA ASP A 59 15.79 21.43 20.25
C ASP A 59 15.51 22.78 19.59
N GLU A 60 16.45 23.72 19.68
CA GLU A 60 16.29 25.09 19.14
C GLU A 60 16.21 25.13 17.61
N LYS A 61 16.80 24.16 16.92
CA LYS A 61 16.81 24.06 15.46
C LYS A 61 15.63 23.27 14.93
N MET A 62 14.74 22.79 15.81
CA MET A 62 13.60 21.99 15.41
C MET A 62 12.63 22.80 14.56
N MET A 63 12.31 22.28 13.37
CA MET A 63 11.37 22.90 12.43
C MET A 63 10.26 21.90 12.07
N ARG A 64 9.04 22.41 11.94
CA ARG A 64 7.85 21.61 11.59
C ARG A 64 6.99 22.31 10.54
N PHE A 65 6.38 21.51 9.68
CA PHE A 65 5.34 21.97 8.79
C PHE A 65 4.04 22.10 9.56
N PHE A 66 3.37 23.25 9.47
CA PHE A 66 2.09 23.45 10.13
C PHE A 66 0.99 23.74 9.12
N LEU A 67 -0.22 23.33 9.51
CA LEU A 67 -1.46 23.68 8.83
C LEU A 67 -2.58 23.89 9.85
N SER A 68 -3.57 24.70 9.50
CA SER A 68 -4.80 24.83 10.28
C SER A 68 -5.70 23.61 10.10
N ILE A 69 -6.66 23.44 11.01
CA ILE A 69 -7.68 22.39 10.88
C ILE A 69 -8.48 22.58 9.58
N SER A 70 -8.82 23.83 9.23
CA SER A 70 -9.56 24.14 8.00
C SER A 70 -8.77 23.73 6.75
N GLN A 71 -7.47 24.03 6.70
CA GLN A 71 -6.58 23.61 5.61
C GLN A 71 -6.49 22.08 5.50
N ALA A 72 -6.44 21.38 6.64
CA ALA A 72 -6.41 19.92 6.66
C ALA A 72 -7.70 19.31 6.09
N VAL A 73 -8.86 19.88 6.45
CA VAL A 73 -10.16 19.43 5.95
C VAL A 73 -10.30 19.72 4.46
N GLU A 74 -9.99 20.94 4.03
CA GLU A 74 -10.04 21.36 2.63
C GLU A 74 -9.18 20.45 1.75
N LEU A 75 -7.95 20.13 2.19
CA LEU A 75 -7.07 19.20 1.50
C LEU A 75 -7.69 17.82 1.33
N VAL A 76 -8.25 17.25 2.40
CA VAL A 76 -8.85 15.91 2.35
C VAL A 76 -10.02 15.87 1.37
N LEU A 77 -10.86 16.92 1.37
CA LEU A 77 -11.97 17.02 0.43
C LEU A 77 -11.50 17.21 -1.01
N LYS A 78 -10.50 18.07 -1.25
CA LYS A 78 -9.94 18.30 -2.58
C LYS A 78 -9.25 17.05 -3.13
N ALA A 79 -8.49 16.34 -2.30
CA ALA A 79 -7.90 15.04 -2.64
C ALA A 79 -8.98 14.00 -2.98
N ALA A 80 -10.10 13.98 -2.25
CA ALA A 80 -11.20 13.05 -2.55
C ALA A 80 -11.84 13.30 -3.92
N VAL A 81 -11.92 14.56 -4.36
CA VAL A 81 -12.43 14.94 -5.69
C VAL A 81 -11.42 14.59 -6.79
N LEU A 82 -10.12 14.85 -6.55
CA LEU A 82 -9.07 14.67 -7.56
C LEU A 82 -8.61 13.21 -7.74
N ALA A 83 -8.70 12.40 -6.69
CA ALA A 83 -8.18 11.04 -6.65
C ALA A 83 -8.67 10.16 -7.83
N GLN A 84 -7.72 9.54 -8.52
CA GLN A 84 -7.95 8.47 -9.51
C GLN A 84 -7.57 7.09 -8.95
N GLY A 85 -6.71 7.05 -7.94
CA GLY A 85 -6.30 5.87 -7.19
C GLY A 85 -4.78 5.68 -7.22
N GLY A 86 -4.18 5.48 -6.04
CA GLY A 86 -2.77 5.21 -5.84
C GLY A 86 -1.92 6.44 -5.53
N GLU A 87 -2.46 7.64 -5.66
CA GLU A 87 -1.74 8.89 -5.42
C GLU A 87 -1.55 9.17 -3.93
N ILE A 88 -0.50 9.95 -3.62
CA ILE A 88 -0.31 10.59 -2.31
C ILE A 88 -0.38 12.10 -2.51
N PHE A 89 -1.37 12.75 -1.91
CA PHE A 89 -1.51 14.19 -1.92
C PHE A 89 -0.78 14.82 -0.73
N VAL A 90 0.03 15.84 -0.98
CA VAL A 90 0.86 16.53 0.01
C VAL A 90 0.64 18.03 -0.10
N LEU A 91 0.15 18.69 0.95
CA LEU A 91 -0.10 20.14 0.91
C LEU A 91 1.21 20.93 0.95
N LYS A 92 1.24 22.08 0.25
CA LYS A 92 2.28 23.10 0.46
C LYS A 92 2.02 23.78 1.80
N MET A 93 2.96 23.64 2.73
CA MET A 93 2.81 24.11 4.11
C MET A 93 3.97 25.02 4.50
N PRO A 94 3.72 26.08 5.29
CA PRO A 94 4.79 26.86 5.88
C PRO A 94 5.58 26.01 6.89
N VAL A 95 6.87 26.30 6.98
CA VAL A 95 7.77 25.74 7.98
C VAL A 95 7.87 26.74 9.13
N VAL A 96 7.68 26.25 10.36
CA VAL A 96 7.78 27.06 11.57
C VAL A 96 8.86 26.47 12.47
N ARG A 97 9.72 27.32 13.02
CA ARG A 97 10.67 26.93 14.06
C ARG A 97 9.93 26.81 15.38
N ILE A 98 10.18 25.73 16.10
CA ILE A 98 9.45 25.46 17.35
C ILE A 98 9.73 26.54 18.39
N LYS A 99 10.98 27.02 18.49
CA LYS A 99 11.33 28.12 19.40
C LYS A 99 10.48 29.37 19.16
N ASP A 100 10.42 29.85 17.91
CA ASP A 100 9.62 31.03 17.53
C ASP A 100 8.13 30.82 17.83
N LEU A 101 7.61 29.60 17.62
CA LEU A 101 6.23 29.26 17.99
C LEU A 101 6.00 29.34 19.51
N LEU A 102 6.95 28.87 20.32
CA LEU A 102 6.85 28.94 21.78
C LEU A 102 6.85 30.39 22.28
N GLU A 103 7.74 31.22 21.74
CA GLU A 103 7.84 32.64 22.07
C GLU A 103 6.51 33.35 21.79
N VAL A 104 5.94 33.15 20.59
CA VAL A 104 4.62 33.70 20.24
C VAL A 104 3.51 33.19 21.17
N ILE A 105 3.51 31.91 21.54
CA ILE A 105 2.50 31.38 22.46
C ILE A 105 2.62 32.02 23.85
N ILE A 106 3.84 32.23 24.35
CA ILE A 106 4.08 32.89 25.64
C ILE A 106 3.54 34.32 25.60
N GLU A 107 3.95 35.09 24.58
CA GLU A 107 3.55 36.49 24.41
C GLU A 107 2.02 36.64 24.30
N GLU A 108 1.36 35.72 23.59
CA GLU A 108 -0.07 35.79 23.34
C GLU A 108 -0.94 35.18 24.45
N TYR A 109 -0.47 34.13 25.13
CA TYR A 109 -1.29 33.37 26.08
C TYR A 109 -1.07 33.77 27.53
N ALA A 110 0.16 34.09 27.93
CA ALA A 110 0.46 34.44 29.32
C ALA A 110 -0.37 35.64 29.83
N PRO A 111 -0.52 36.74 29.07
CA PRO A 111 -1.33 37.88 29.51
C PRO A 111 -2.82 37.52 29.68
N LYS A 112 -3.34 36.60 28.87
CA LYS A 112 -4.75 36.16 28.91
C LYS A 112 -5.10 35.43 30.20
N ILE A 113 -4.11 34.89 30.91
CA ILE A 113 -4.27 34.24 32.22
C ILE A 113 -3.64 35.05 33.37
N GLY A 114 -3.29 36.33 33.13
CA GLY A 114 -2.73 37.22 34.15
C GLY A 114 -1.27 36.96 34.52
N LYS A 115 -0.51 36.23 33.70
CA LYS A 115 0.93 36.04 33.88
C LYS A 115 1.74 36.98 33.00
N ASP A 116 2.88 37.44 33.50
CA ASP A 116 3.85 38.21 32.72
C ASP A 116 4.63 37.27 31.79
N PRO A 117 4.61 37.48 30.45
CA PRO A 117 5.44 36.74 29.50
C PRO A 117 6.91 36.62 29.91
N SER A 118 7.49 37.69 30.49
CA SER A 118 8.90 37.73 30.88
C SER A 118 9.26 36.74 32.00
N SER A 119 8.26 36.31 32.78
CA SER A 119 8.42 35.39 33.90
C SER A 119 8.52 33.92 33.47
N ILE A 120 8.15 33.60 32.21
CA ILE A 120 8.12 32.22 31.70
C ILE A 120 9.47 31.87 31.07
N LYS A 121 10.12 30.82 31.58
CA LYS A 121 11.40 30.33 31.11
C LYS A 121 11.23 29.19 30.09
N ILE A 122 12.10 29.16 29.09
CA ILE A 122 12.20 28.06 28.14
C ILE A 122 13.39 27.19 28.55
N GLU A 123 13.14 25.93 28.90
CA GLU A 123 14.17 24.97 29.29
C GLU A 123 14.41 23.94 28.18
N THR A 124 15.66 23.86 27.70
CA THR A 124 16.04 22.88 26.68
C THR A 124 16.29 21.52 27.32
N ILE A 125 15.45 20.54 27.00
CA ILE A 125 15.51 19.18 27.57
C ILE A 125 16.23 18.18 26.65
N GLY A 126 16.58 18.60 25.43
CA GLY A 126 17.14 17.74 24.39
C GLY A 126 16.06 17.00 23.58
N PRO A 127 16.43 16.44 22.42
CA PRO A 127 15.51 15.73 21.55
C PRO A 127 15.03 14.43 22.21
N ARG A 128 13.73 14.16 22.12
CA ARG A 128 13.17 12.90 22.63
C ARG A 128 13.56 11.76 21.69
N LEU A 129 13.62 10.53 22.22
CA LEU A 129 14.00 9.36 21.43
C LEU A 129 13.07 9.18 20.22
N GLY A 130 13.65 9.18 19.02
CA GLY A 130 12.93 9.02 17.76
C GLY A 130 12.35 10.31 17.16
N GLU A 131 12.53 11.47 17.78
CA GLU A 131 12.21 12.76 17.16
C GLU A 131 13.26 13.15 16.11
N LYS A 132 12.79 13.77 15.02
CA LYS A 132 13.65 14.35 14.00
C LYS A 132 13.78 15.85 14.21
N ILE A 133 14.93 16.43 13.89
CA ILE A 133 15.10 17.89 13.91
C ILE A 133 14.28 18.53 12.78
N HIS A 134 14.29 17.93 11.59
CA HIS A 134 13.53 18.36 10.43
C HIS A 134 12.68 17.22 9.88
N GLU A 135 11.42 17.53 9.56
CA GLU A 135 10.56 16.61 8.84
C GLU A 135 10.75 16.74 7.33
N LYS A 136 10.48 15.65 6.60
CA LYS A 136 10.46 15.63 5.13
C LYS A 136 9.07 15.22 4.68
N LEU A 137 8.44 16.04 3.84
CA LEU A 137 7.13 15.71 3.27
C LEU A 137 7.23 14.77 2.07
N ILE A 138 8.32 14.85 1.31
CA ILE A 138 8.58 14.06 0.11
C ILE A 138 10.03 13.59 0.17
N SER A 139 10.26 12.30 -0.11
CA SER A 139 11.60 11.74 -0.19
C SER A 139 12.24 12.00 -1.56
N SER A 140 13.58 11.93 -1.63
CA SER A 140 14.32 12.11 -2.89
C SER A 140 13.91 11.11 -3.97
N ILE A 141 13.50 9.89 -3.57
CA ILE A 141 13.05 8.84 -4.50
C ILE A 141 11.67 9.20 -5.07
N GLU A 142 10.75 9.64 -4.21
CA GLU A 142 9.40 10.08 -4.61
C GLU A 142 9.45 11.28 -5.55
N PHE A 143 10.45 12.15 -5.44
CA PHE A 143 10.58 13.37 -6.25
C PHE A 143 10.48 13.13 -7.76
N SER A 144 10.96 11.97 -8.24
CA SER A 144 10.88 11.56 -9.66
C SER A 144 9.46 11.29 -10.18
N THR A 145 8.47 11.29 -9.29
CA THR A 145 7.05 10.95 -9.51
C THR A 145 6.10 12.04 -9.00
N VAL A 146 6.64 13.20 -8.61
CA VAL A 146 5.87 14.32 -8.07
C VAL A 146 5.37 15.22 -9.19
N TYR A 147 4.11 15.60 -9.10
CA TYR A 147 3.48 16.64 -9.91
C TYR A 147 3.04 17.77 -8.99
N GLU A 148 3.34 19.00 -9.40
CA GLU A 148 2.91 20.18 -8.68
C GLU A 148 1.53 20.63 -9.17
N ILE A 149 0.66 20.91 -8.21
CA ILE A 149 -0.65 21.54 -8.37
C ILE A 149 -0.60 22.83 -7.54
N GLU A 150 -1.51 23.77 -7.76
CA GLU A 150 -1.51 25.12 -7.16
C GLU A 150 -1.11 25.14 -5.67
N ASP A 151 -1.84 24.42 -4.82
CA ASP A 151 -1.71 24.36 -3.36
C ASP A 151 -1.11 23.05 -2.83
N MET A 152 -0.80 22.09 -3.70
CA MET A 152 -0.38 20.74 -3.30
C MET A 152 0.58 20.07 -4.28
N TYR A 153 1.19 18.99 -3.84
CA TYR A 153 1.92 18.04 -4.65
C TYR A 153 1.13 16.73 -4.73
N CYS A 154 1.13 16.11 -5.91
CA CYS A 154 0.58 14.79 -6.15
C CYS A 154 1.73 13.82 -6.47
N VAL A 155 1.94 12.82 -5.61
CA VAL A 155 2.98 11.80 -5.77
C VAL A 155 2.37 10.53 -6.33
N TYR A 156 2.87 10.06 -7.48
CA TYR A 156 2.45 8.77 -8.04
C TYR A 156 3.32 7.62 -7.54
N PRO A 157 2.79 6.38 -7.45
CA PRO A 157 3.59 5.23 -7.05
C PRO A 157 4.75 4.97 -8.00
N LEU A 158 5.92 4.66 -7.44
CA LEU A 158 7.05 4.12 -8.20
C LEU A 158 6.62 2.80 -8.88
N GLY A 159 6.80 2.71 -10.20
CA GLY A 159 6.34 1.57 -11.01
C GLY A 159 4.91 1.69 -11.54
N TYR A 160 4.20 2.79 -11.26
CA TYR A 160 2.91 3.11 -11.89
C TYR A 160 3.06 3.66 -13.32
N PHE A 161 4.29 4.01 -13.72
CA PHE A 161 4.57 4.34 -15.09
C PHE A 161 4.54 3.07 -15.93
N GLY A 162 3.50 2.94 -16.75
CA GLY A 162 3.72 2.40 -18.09
C GLY A 162 4.93 3.09 -18.69
N ASP A 163 5.82 2.31 -19.31
CA ASP A 163 7.10 2.72 -19.89
C ASP A 163 7.21 4.23 -20.17
N LYS A 164 8.20 4.89 -19.55
CA LYS A 164 8.57 6.28 -19.85
C LYS A 164 9.19 6.37 -21.26
N THR A 165 8.35 6.20 -22.28
CA THR A 165 8.66 6.53 -23.69
C THR A 165 7.60 7.48 -24.23
N THR A 166 7.40 8.62 -23.58
CA THR A 166 6.81 9.80 -24.25
C THR A 166 7.56 11.04 -23.77
N SER A 167 8.53 11.42 -24.58
CA SER A 167 8.88 12.80 -24.97
C SER A 167 8.31 13.92 -24.11
N SER A 168 9.23 14.69 -23.52
CA SER A 168 9.21 16.15 -23.38
C SER A 168 7.95 16.84 -23.93
N ASN A 169 6.94 17.00 -23.09
CA ASN A 169 6.05 18.16 -23.00
C ASN A 169 5.03 17.85 -21.89
N ASN A 170 5.33 18.37 -20.69
CA ASN A 170 4.43 18.30 -19.54
C ASN A 170 3.20 19.20 -19.81
N VAL A 171 2.15 18.60 -20.36
CA VAL A 171 0.79 19.12 -20.25
C VAL A 171 -0.09 17.95 -19.85
N ILE A 172 -0.64 18.01 -18.64
CA ILE A 172 -1.69 17.12 -18.19
C ILE A 172 -2.98 17.62 -18.85
N GLU A 173 -3.24 17.19 -20.08
CA GLU A 173 -4.60 17.19 -20.63
C GLU A 173 -5.22 15.82 -20.31
N GLY A 174 -6.22 15.81 -19.43
CA GLY A 174 -7.15 14.69 -19.28
C GLY A 174 -6.54 13.34 -18.87
N THR A 175 -6.22 13.17 -17.59
CA THR A 175 -6.41 11.95 -16.76
C THR A 175 -6.42 10.55 -17.42
N LYS A 176 -5.55 10.28 -18.40
CA LYS A 176 -5.35 8.92 -18.92
C LYS A 176 -3.90 8.70 -19.34
N ILE A 177 -3.14 8.09 -18.43
CA ILE A 177 -1.92 7.38 -18.80
C ILE A 177 -2.36 5.98 -19.27
N VAL A 178 -2.47 5.80 -20.58
CA VAL A 178 -2.74 4.48 -21.19
C VAL A 178 -1.40 3.85 -21.52
N SER A 179 -1.09 2.72 -20.88
CA SER A 179 0.11 1.92 -21.15
C SER A 179 -0.26 0.71 -22.00
N GLU A 180 0.34 0.61 -23.19
CA GLU A 180 0.06 -0.39 -24.23
C GLU A 180 0.73 -1.77 -24.05
N LYS A 181 0.94 -2.26 -22.81
CA LYS A 181 1.27 -3.68 -22.58
C LYS A 181 0.43 -4.26 -21.45
N THR A 182 -0.54 -5.08 -21.85
CA THR A 182 -1.63 -5.69 -21.06
C THR A 182 -1.18 -6.79 -20.09
N LEU A 183 -0.04 -6.60 -19.41
CA LEU A 183 0.47 -7.56 -18.42
C LEU A 183 0.31 -7.01 -17.01
N ARG A 184 -0.58 -7.63 -16.24
CA ARG A 184 -0.76 -7.37 -14.80
C ARG A 184 -0.03 -8.44 -14.00
N TYR A 185 1.00 -8.05 -13.28
CA TYR A 185 1.74 -8.95 -12.39
C TYR A 185 1.14 -8.98 -10.99
N LEU A 186 0.91 -10.18 -10.46
CA LEU A 186 0.54 -10.39 -9.05
C LEU A 186 1.50 -11.41 -8.42
N LEU A 187 2.32 -10.95 -7.46
CA LEU A 187 3.14 -11.86 -6.66
C LEU A 187 2.25 -12.64 -5.69
N GLY A 188 2.34 -13.97 -5.67
CA GLY A 188 1.54 -14.79 -4.77
C GLY A 188 1.91 -16.26 -4.80
N ASP A 189 1.32 -17.01 -3.89
CA ASP A 189 1.44 -18.46 -3.79
C ASP A 189 0.05 -19.09 -3.92
N ILE A 190 -0.08 -20.13 -4.74
CA ILE A 190 -1.35 -20.85 -4.95
C ILE A 190 -1.85 -21.59 -3.69
N ARG A 191 -1.00 -21.75 -2.68
CA ARG A 191 -1.40 -22.23 -1.35
C ARG A 191 -2.24 -21.20 -0.58
N ASN A 192 -2.13 -19.91 -0.92
CA ASN A 192 -2.89 -18.85 -0.30
C ASN A 192 -4.18 -18.56 -1.11
N TYR A 193 -5.31 -19.10 -0.63
CA TYR A 193 -6.60 -18.96 -1.30
C TYR A 193 -7.02 -17.49 -1.48
N ASP A 194 -6.89 -16.65 -0.45
CA ASP A 194 -7.24 -15.22 -0.52
C ASP A 194 -6.40 -14.44 -1.54
N ARG A 195 -5.19 -14.92 -1.86
CA ARG A 195 -4.38 -14.36 -2.93
C ARG A 195 -4.87 -14.79 -4.31
N ILE A 196 -5.29 -16.04 -4.47
CA ILE A 196 -5.89 -16.53 -5.72
C ILE A 196 -7.19 -15.81 -6.02
N LYS A 197 -8.09 -15.64 -5.04
CA LYS A 197 -9.37 -14.92 -5.22
C LYS A 197 -9.19 -13.58 -5.94
N ARG A 198 -8.21 -12.79 -5.50
CA ARG A 198 -7.86 -11.48 -6.10
C ARG A 198 -7.20 -11.58 -7.48
N ALA A 199 -6.58 -12.71 -7.80
CA ALA A 199 -5.90 -12.93 -9.07
C ALA A 199 -6.85 -13.47 -10.15
N VAL A 200 -7.93 -14.15 -9.76
CA VAL A 200 -8.93 -14.71 -10.70
C VAL A 200 -10.12 -13.78 -10.96
N GLU A 201 -10.22 -12.66 -10.23
CA GLU A 201 -11.18 -11.59 -10.52
C GLU A 201 -11.04 -11.15 -11.97
N ASP A 202 -12.14 -11.26 -12.72
CA ASP A 202 -12.27 -10.86 -14.13
C ASP A 202 -11.30 -11.60 -15.07
N VAL A 203 -11.10 -12.89 -14.82
CA VAL A 203 -10.32 -13.80 -15.67
C VAL A 203 -11.25 -14.75 -16.41
N ASP A 204 -11.17 -14.77 -17.73
CA ASP A 204 -11.95 -15.70 -18.55
C ASP A 204 -11.33 -17.11 -18.56
N ILE A 205 -9.99 -17.19 -18.58
CA ILE A 205 -9.24 -18.45 -18.73
C ILE A 205 -8.04 -18.47 -17.78
N ILE A 206 -7.90 -19.58 -17.03
CA ILE A 206 -6.74 -19.83 -16.17
C ILE A 206 -5.84 -20.90 -16.79
N PHE A 207 -4.55 -20.60 -16.91
CA PHE A 207 -3.50 -21.57 -17.18
C PHE A 207 -2.70 -21.84 -15.89
N ASN A 208 -2.94 -23.00 -15.26
CA ASN A 208 -2.20 -23.36 -14.05
C ASN A 208 -0.91 -24.12 -14.39
N ALA A 209 0.20 -23.38 -14.35
CA ALA A 209 1.56 -23.89 -14.53
C ALA A 209 2.31 -24.13 -13.19
N ALA A 210 1.70 -23.83 -12.04
CA ALA A 210 2.38 -23.89 -10.76
C ALA A 210 2.61 -25.33 -10.32
N ALA A 211 3.87 -25.66 -10.00
CA ALA A 211 4.26 -26.93 -9.40
C ALA A 211 5.68 -26.92 -8.83
N ILE A 212 5.91 -27.79 -7.84
CA ILE A 212 7.26 -28.29 -7.56
C ILE A 212 7.58 -29.34 -8.62
N LYS A 213 8.57 -29.03 -9.47
CA LYS A 213 8.95 -29.84 -10.63
C LYS A 213 10.25 -30.64 -10.47
N HIS A 214 11.02 -30.36 -9.41
CA HIS A 214 12.32 -31.00 -9.19
C HIS A 214 12.15 -32.29 -8.40
N VAL A 215 12.58 -33.42 -8.97
CA VAL A 215 12.45 -34.75 -8.34
C VAL A 215 13.17 -34.81 -6.98
N PRO A 216 14.47 -34.47 -6.84
CA PRO A 216 15.15 -34.58 -5.55
C PRO A 216 14.50 -33.74 -4.45
N ILE A 217 14.05 -32.52 -4.79
CA ILE A 217 13.36 -31.63 -3.84
C ILE A 217 12.02 -32.22 -3.41
N SER A 218 11.29 -32.87 -4.32
CA SER A 218 9.99 -33.47 -4.03
C SER A 218 10.11 -34.75 -3.20
N GLU A 219 11.15 -35.55 -3.43
CA GLU A 219 11.45 -36.72 -2.60
C GLU A 219 11.87 -36.31 -1.19
N TYR A 220 12.66 -35.25 -1.07
CA TYR A 220 13.08 -34.73 0.23
C TYR A 220 11.94 -34.01 0.97
N ASN A 221 11.02 -33.37 0.25
CA ASN A 221 9.90 -32.59 0.81
C ASN A 221 8.55 -33.00 0.22
N PRO A 222 8.07 -34.23 0.49
CA PRO A 222 6.90 -34.76 -0.19
C PRO A 222 5.62 -33.96 0.11
N MET A 223 5.48 -33.50 1.35
CA MET A 223 4.32 -32.69 1.75
C MET A 223 4.28 -31.32 1.05
N GLU A 224 5.44 -30.72 0.75
CA GLU A 224 5.47 -29.46 0.00
C GLU A 224 5.02 -29.67 -1.46
N ALA A 225 5.40 -30.79 -2.06
CA ALA A 225 4.92 -31.17 -3.39
C ALA A 225 3.40 -31.39 -3.40
N VAL A 226 2.84 -32.04 -2.37
CA VAL A 226 1.38 -32.18 -2.21
C VAL A 226 0.71 -30.81 -2.01
N ASN A 227 1.25 -29.97 -1.14
CA ASN A 227 0.69 -28.64 -0.84
C ASN A 227 0.61 -27.75 -2.08
N VAL A 228 1.66 -27.71 -2.89
CA VAL A 228 1.67 -26.89 -4.12
C VAL A 228 0.89 -27.57 -5.24
N ASN A 229 1.22 -28.82 -5.58
CA ASN A 229 0.71 -29.47 -6.79
C ASN A 229 -0.76 -29.91 -6.66
N ILE A 230 -1.22 -30.24 -5.45
CA ILE A 230 -2.58 -30.75 -5.19
C ILE A 230 -3.43 -29.68 -4.52
N HIS A 231 -3.08 -29.27 -3.30
CA HIS A 231 -3.91 -28.30 -2.56
C HIS A 231 -3.95 -26.94 -3.26
N GLY A 232 -2.82 -26.48 -3.79
CA GLY A 232 -2.77 -25.26 -4.58
C GLY A 232 -3.56 -25.36 -5.89
N LEU A 233 -3.55 -26.51 -6.59
CA LEU A 233 -4.41 -26.74 -7.74
C LEU A 233 -5.90 -26.70 -7.35
N ASP A 234 -6.27 -27.36 -6.25
CA ASP A 234 -7.64 -27.37 -5.75
C ASP A 234 -8.13 -25.95 -5.41
N ASN A 235 -7.26 -25.13 -4.82
CA ASN A 235 -7.54 -23.71 -4.56
C ASN A 235 -7.81 -22.94 -5.85
N VAL A 236 -7.02 -23.17 -6.91
CA VAL A 236 -7.24 -22.53 -8.22
C VAL A 236 -8.58 -22.95 -8.81
N ILE A 237 -8.93 -24.23 -8.77
CA ILE A 237 -10.22 -24.72 -9.30
C ILE A 237 -11.39 -24.17 -8.48
N LYS A 238 -11.29 -24.17 -7.15
CA LYS A 238 -12.30 -23.59 -6.26
C LYS A 238 -12.55 -22.12 -6.57
N ALA A 239 -11.48 -21.34 -6.71
CA ALA A 239 -11.60 -19.93 -7.05
C ALA A 239 -12.19 -19.74 -8.46
N ALA A 240 -11.83 -20.59 -9.42
CA ALA A 240 -12.41 -20.56 -10.77
C ALA A 240 -13.94 -20.77 -10.75
N PHE A 241 -14.43 -21.68 -9.90
CA PHE A 241 -15.87 -21.90 -9.70
C PHE A 241 -16.55 -20.71 -9.02
N GLU A 242 -15.95 -20.17 -7.97
CA GLU A 242 -16.50 -19.04 -7.21
C GLU A 242 -16.63 -17.77 -8.06
N TYR A 243 -15.67 -17.54 -8.96
CA TYR A 243 -15.61 -16.36 -9.83
C TYR A 243 -16.11 -16.62 -11.27
N ASN A 244 -16.73 -17.78 -11.53
CA ASN A 244 -17.33 -18.14 -12.82
C ASN A 244 -16.36 -18.06 -14.03
N VAL A 245 -15.09 -18.41 -13.81
CA VAL A 245 -14.09 -18.50 -14.89
C VAL A 245 -14.55 -19.53 -15.93
N GLU A 246 -14.46 -19.21 -17.21
CA GLU A 246 -14.98 -20.09 -18.27
C GLU A 246 -14.17 -21.38 -18.37
N LYS A 247 -12.83 -21.28 -18.27
CA LYS A 247 -11.94 -22.42 -18.52
C LYS A 247 -10.72 -22.45 -17.61
N VAL A 248 -10.41 -23.63 -17.08
CA VAL A 248 -9.16 -23.92 -16.37
C VAL A 248 -8.37 -24.98 -17.13
N ILE A 249 -7.12 -24.64 -17.47
CA ILE A 249 -6.17 -25.53 -18.14
C ILE A 249 -5.06 -25.85 -17.15
N HIS A 250 -4.99 -27.09 -16.69
CA HIS A 250 -3.92 -27.57 -15.83
C HIS A 250 -2.79 -28.20 -16.64
N ILE A 251 -1.56 -27.75 -16.37
CA ILE A 251 -0.35 -28.25 -17.03
C ILE A 251 0.23 -29.43 -16.22
N SER A 252 0.18 -30.59 -16.84
CA SER A 252 0.76 -31.85 -16.38
C SER A 252 1.96 -32.26 -17.24
N THR A 253 2.50 -33.45 -17.03
CA THR A 253 3.75 -33.95 -17.60
C THR A 253 3.68 -35.44 -17.93
N ASP A 254 4.50 -35.88 -18.89
CA ASP A 254 4.78 -37.31 -19.18
C ASP A 254 5.01 -38.16 -17.92
N LYS A 255 5.63 -37.58 -16.87
CA LYS A 255 5.92 -38.26 -15.59
C LYS A 255 4.68 -38.64 -14.77
N ALA A 256 3.50 -38.17 -15.18
CA ALA A 256 2.22 -38.56 -14.58
C ALA A 256 1.70 -39.94 -15.08
N VAL A 257 2.26 -40.48 -16.17
CA VAL A 257 1.79 -41.74 -16.79
C VAL A 257 2.17 -42.95 -15.93
N THR A 258 3.43 -43.04 -15.54
CA THR A 258 3.98 -44.13 -14.70
C THR A 258 4.72 -43.50 -13.51
N PRO A 259 4.00 -43.01 -12.50
CA PRO A 259 4.60 -42.23 -11.43
C PRO A 259 5.36 -43.11 -10.45
N THR A 260 6.69 -43.07 -10.51
CA THR A 260 7.59 -43.72 -9.52
C THR A 260 8.16 -42.74 -8.50
N THR A 261 7.98 -41.45 -8.73
CA THR A 261 8.48 -40.35 -7.88
C THR A 261 7.32 -39.58 -7.27
N VAL A 262 7.55 -38.90 -6.15
CA VAL A 262 6.55 -38.02 -5.52
C VAL A 262 6.08 -36.93 -6.48
N MET A 263 6.99 -36.38 -7.30
CA MET A 263 6.62 -35.38 -8.30
C MET A 263 5.67 -35.97 -9.37
N GLY A 264 6.00 -37.14 -9.92
CA GLY A 264 5.12 -37.83 -10.87
C GLY A 264 3.77 -38.21 -10.24
N ALA A 265 3.79 -38.71 -9.01
CA ALA A 265 2.58 -39.13 -8.28
C ALA A 265 1.64 -37.96 -8.02
N THR A 266 2.18 -36.81 -7.59
CA THR A 266 1.37 -35.59 -7.40
C THR A 266 0.83 -35.04 -8.72
N LYS A 267 1.54 -35.19 -9.84
CA LYS A 267 1.02 -34.81 -11.16
C LYS A 267 -0.11 -35.73 -11.63
N MET A 268 0.04 -37.04 -11.46
CA MET A 268 -1.05 -38.00 -11.71
C MET A 268 -2.28 -37.67 -10.86
N LEU A 269 -2.09 -37.44 -9.55
CA LEU A 269 -3.18 -37.06 -8.65
C LEU A 269 -3.83 -35.74 -9.06
N GLY A 270 -3.06 -34.74 -9.51
CA GLY A 270 -3.57 -33.49 -10.04
C GLY A 270 -4.48 -33.69 -11.26
N GLU A 271 -4.13 -34.58 -12.19
CA GLU A 271 -4.99 -34.94 -13.31
C GLU A 271 -6.30 -35.59 -12.83
N ARG A 272 -6.22 -36.53 -11.88
CA ARG A 272 -7.41 -37.18 -11.29
C ARG A 272 -8.31 -36.17 -10.58
N LEU A 273 -7.72 -35.21 -9.87
CA LEU A 273 -8.43 -34.13 -9.22
C LEU A 273 -9.18 -33.26 -10.24
N CYS A 274 -8.53 -32.85 -11.33
CA CYS A 274 -9.18 -32.08 -12.39
C CYS A 274 -10.37 -32.82 -13.01
N ILE A 275 -10.22 -34.12 -13.32
CA ILE A 275 -11.29 -34.95 -13.85
C ILE A 275 -12.45 -35.04 -12.84
N SER A 276 -12.14 -35.35 -11.59
CA SER A 276 -13.14 -35.44 -10.52
C SER A 276 -13.91 -34.13 -10.36
N ARG A 277 -13.21 -32.99 -10.32
CA ARG A 277 -13.81 -31.66 -10.23
C ARG A 277 -14.66 -31.33 -11.46
N ALA A 278 -14.25 -31.73 -12.66
CA ALA A 278 -15.05 -31.54 -13.88
C ALA A 278 -16.37 -32.31 -13.84
N LEU A 279 -16.36 -33.52 -13.28
CA LEU A 279 -17.55 -34.38 -13.15
C LEU A 279 -18.46 -33.94 -11.98
N THR A 280 -17.90 -33.33 -10.94
CA THR A 280 -18.62 -32.96 -9.70
C THR A 280 -18.90 -31.46 -9.57
N LYS A 281 -18.76 -30.69 -10.65
CA LYS A 281 -18.90 -29.22 -10.64
C LYS A 281 -20.33 -28.70 -10.45
N GLY A 282 -21.35 -29.55 -10.40
CA GLY A 282 -22.75 -29.13 -10.26
C GLY A 282 -23.17 -28.13 -11.34
N HIS A 283 -23.69 -26.97 -10.93
CA HIS A 283 -24.17 -25.92 -11.84
C HIS A 283 -23.06 -24.99 -12.37
N HIS A 284 -21.80 -25.14 -11.94
CA HIS A 284 -20.71 -24.29 -12.39
C HIS A 284 -20.41 -24.50 -13.89
N LEU A 285 -20.35 -23.40 -14.64
CA LEU A 285 -20.14 -23.43 -16.09
C LEU A 285 -18.68 -23.73 -16.48
N THR A 286 -17.73 -23.52 -15.56
CA THR A 286 -16.30 -23.72 -15.76
C THR A 286 -15.97 -25.07 -16.37
N LYS A 287 -15.19 -25.06 -17.46
CA LYS A 287 -14.67 -26.26 -18.13
C LYS A 287 -13.23 -26.49 -17.66
N ILE A 288 -12.92 -27.71 -17.24
CA ILE A 288 -11.58 -28.07 -16.77
C ILE A 288 -10.93 -29.01 -17.77
N SER A 289 -9.68 -28.74 -18.13
CA SER A 289 -8.89 -29.58 -19.03
C SER A 289 -7.48 -29.76 -18.48
N CYS A 290 -6.92 -30.94 -18.71
CA CYS A 290 -5.52 -31.24 -18.41
C CYS A 290 -4.75 -31.38 -19.72
N VAL A 291 -3.58 -30.77 -19.78
CA VAL A 291 -2.68 -30.90 -20.92
C VAL A 291 -1.36 -31.43 -20.39
N ARG A 292 -0.92 -32.58 -20.92
CA ARG A 292 0.40 -33.13 -20.63
C ARG A 292 1.40 -32.51 -21.60
N PHE A 293 2.51 -32.02 -21.06
CA PHE A 293 3.69 -31.64 -21.83
C PHE A 293 4.80 -32.65 -21.58
N GLY A 294 5.41 -33.16 -22.64
CA GLY A 294 6.41 -34.23 -22.60
C GLY A 294 7.29 -34.15 -23.84
#